data_AF-A0A067M8A4-F1
#
_entry.id   AF-A0A067M8A4-F1
#
_cell.length_a   1.000
_cell.length_b   1.000
_cell.length_c   1.000
_cell.angle_alpha   90.00
_cell.angle_beta   90.00
_cell.angle_gamma   90.00
#
_symmetry.space_group_name_H-M   'P 1'
#
loop_
_entity.id
_entity.type
_entity.pdbx_description
1 polymer ?
#
loop_
_entity_poly.entity_id
_entity_poly.type
_entity_poly.pdbx_seq_one_letter_code
_entity_poly.pdbx_strand_id
1 'polypeptide(L)'
;SLMRVHVPNDDRKFPGRQLEQITGFGEAPDEWAVDRIVSHHGTGTSAIFEVRWKTGDHSWEPYHAVRKLAALESYCEAFGI
;
A
#
# COMPACT_ATOMS: atom_id res chain seq x y z
N SER A 1 -17.12 -5.79 -25.89
CA SER A 1 -16.00 -5.23 -25.12
C SER A 1 -16.58 -4.31 -24.06
N LEU A 2 -16.45 -4.61 -22.76
CA LEU A 2 -17.03 -3.79 -21.68
C LEU A 2 -15.96 -2.81 -21.18
N MET A 3 -15.87 -1.63 -21.78
CA MET A 3 -15.08 -0.53 -21.20
C MET A 3 -15.74 -0.09 -19.89
N ARG A 4 -15.02 -0.22 -18.78
CA ARG A 4 -15.43 0.38 -17.51
C ARG A 4 -15.19 1.90 -17.58
N VAL A 5 -16.15 2.66 -17.07
CA VAL A 5 -16.14 4.13 -17.06
C VAL A 5 -14.97 4.62 -16.20
N HIS A 6 -14.15 5.53 -16.74
CA HIS A 6 -13.09 6.19 -16.02
C HIS A 6 -13.69 7.12 -14.95
N VAL A 7 -13.40 6.85 -13.68
CA VAL A 7 -13.74 7.74 -12.56
C VAL A 7 -12.55 8.69 -12.36
N PRO A 8 -12.73 10.01 -12.54
CA PRO A 8 -11.66 10.96 -12.27
C PRO A 8 -11.31 10.95 -10.78
N ASN A 9 -10.01 11.12 -10.49
CA ASN A 9 -9.49 11.20 -9.14
C ASN A 9 -10.18 12.31 -8.35
N ASP A 10 -10.70 12.00 -7.17
CA ASP A 10 -11.47 12.93 -6.33
C ASP A 10 -10.50 13.81 -5.53
N ASP A 11 -10.20 14.99 -6.06
CA ASP A 11 -9.22 15.93 -5.49
C ASP A 11 -9.60 16.45 -4.10
N ARG A 12 -10.87 16.30 -3.67
CA ARG A 12 -11.30 16.64 -2.31
C ARG A 12 -10.77 15.69 -1.25
N LYS A 13 -10.43 14.45 -1.61
CA LYS A 13 -9.87 13.46 -0.67
C LYS A 13 -8.35 13.53 -0.58
N PHE A 14 -7.70 14.22 -1.52
CA PHE A 14 -6.24 14.34 -1.59
C PHE A 14 -5.77 15.72 -2.08
N PRO A 15 -6.09 16.81 -1.38
CA PRO A 15 -5.50 18.10 -1.69
C PRO A 15 -3.98 18.02 -1.48
N GLY A 16 -3.18 18.29 -2.53
CA GLY A 16 -1.71 18.38 -2.41
C GLY A 16 -0.89 17.22 -3.00
N ARG A 17 -1.44 16.39 -3.91
CA ARG A 17 -0.63 15.42 -4.69
C ARG A 17 0.22 16.11 -5.76
N GLN A 18 1.10 17.03 -5.36
CA GLN A 18 2.26 17.38 -6.17
C GLN A 18 3.27 16.24 -5.99
N LEU A 19 3.53 15.51 -7.08
CA LEU A 19 4.45 14.36 -7.15
C LEU A 19 5.85 14.67 -6.57
N GLU A 20 6.20 15.95 -6.49
CA GLU A 20 7.48 16.47 -6.02
C GLU A 20 7.62 16.55 -4.49
N GLN A 21 6.54 16.35 -3.72
CA GLN A 21 6.54 16.55 -2.26
C GLN A 21 6.61 15.25 -1.44
N ILE A 22 6.72 14.08 -2.08
CA ILE A 22 6.84 12.78 -1.37
C ILE A 22 8.30 12.54 -0.94
N THR A 23 8.91 13.52 -0.26
CA THR A 23 10.14 13.33 0.53
C THR A 23 9.75 12.78 1.89
N GLY A 24 9.36 11.50 1.93
CA GLY A 24 8.95 10.81 3.16
C GLY A 24 9.18 9.29 3.15
N PHE A 25 9.82 8.73 2.12
CA PHE A 25 10.18 7.31 2.00
C PHE A 25 11.36 6.90 2.93
N GLY A 26 11.34 7.34 4.18
CA GLY A 26 12.48 7.18 5.09
C GLY A 26 12.32 6.11 6.16
N GLU A 27 11.11 5.86 6.64
CA GLU A 27 10.89 5.02 7.81
C GLU A 27 10.00 3.85 7.42
N ALA A 28 10.57 2.64 7.48
CA ALA A 28 9.78 1.43 7.29
C ALA A 28 8.65 1.43 8.32
N PRO A 29 7.42 0.99 7.95
CA PRO A 29 6.32 0.90 8.88
C PRO A 29 6.74 0.16 10.14
N ASP A 30 6.39 0.74 11.28
CA ASP A 30 6.52 0.08 12.56
C ASP A 30 5.62 -1.16 12.58
N GLU A 31 6.21 -2.34 12.76
CA GLU A 31 5.50 -3.62 12.70
C GLU A 31 4.31 -3.68 13.66
N TRP A 32 4.42 -3.01 14.81
CA TRP A 32 3.37 -2.95 15.81
C TRP A 32 2.13 -2.15 15.38
N ALA A 33 2.26 -1.21 14.44
CA ALA A 33 1.19 -0.34 13.97
C ALA A 33 0.36 -0.96 12.83
N VAL A 34 0.90 -2.01 12.18
CA VAL A 34 0.24 -2.70 11.07
C VAL A 34 -0.77 -3.72 11.59
N ASP A 35 -1.98 -3.72 11.02
CA ASP A 35 -2.98 -4.78 11.26
C ASP A 35 -2.77 -5.93 10.27
N ARG A 36 -2.85 -5.64 8.96
CA ARG A 36 -2.65 -6.64 7.89
C ARG A 36 -2.40 -5.99 6.54
N ILE A 37 -1.86 -6.77 5.61
CA ILE A 37 -1.91 -6.43 4.18
C ILE A 37 -3.24 -6.93 3.61
N VAL A 38 -3.94 -6.07 2.87
CA VAL A 38 -5.25 -6.41 2.28
C VAL A 38 -5.18 -6.67 0.78
N SER A 39 -4.22 -6.07 0.09
CA SER A 39 -4.07 -6.17 -1.36
C SER A 39 -2.65 -5.85 -1.79
N HIS A 40 -2.29 -6.21 -3.02
CA HIS A 40 -1.07 -5.75 -3.66
C HIS A 40 -1.29 -5.44 -5.14
N HIS A 41 -0.42 -4.61 -5.69
CA HIS A 41 -0.38 -4.30 -7.11
C HIS A 41 1.06 -4.35 -7.63
N GLY A 42 1.23 -4.79 -8.87
CA GLY A 42 2.55 -5.01 -9.47
C GLY A 42 3.16 -6.35 -9.06
N THR A 43 4.43 -6.54 -9.40
CA THR A 43 5.15 -7.81 -9.16
C THR A 43 6.60 -7.54 -8.75
N GLY A 44 7.17 -8.43 -7.95
CA GLY A 44 8.57 -8.35 -7.54
C GLY A 44 8.88 -7.07 -6.73
N THR A 45 10.00 -6.42 -7.05
CA THR A 45 10.51 -5.26 -6.30
C THR A 45 9.78 -3.95 -6.57
N SER A 46 9.00 -3.88 -7.65
CA SER A 46 8.14 -2.73 -7.96
C SER A 46 6.72 -2.90 -7.42
N ALA A 47 6.44 -4.00 -6.72
CA ALA A 47 5.15 -4.21 -6.10
C ALA A 47 4.90 -3.18 -4.98
N ILE A 48 3.64 -2.76 -4.90
CA ILE A 48 3.10 -1.92 -3.82
C ILE A 48 2.01 -2.71 -3.11
N PHE A 49 1.90 -2.52 -1.81
CA PHE A 49 1.02 -3.28 -0.92
C PHE A 49 0.08 -2.32 -0.21
N GLU A 50 -1.19 -2.64 -0.21
CA GLU A 50 -2.17 -1.93 0.59
C GLU A 50 -2.11 -2.47 2.02
N VAL A 51 -1.63 -1.63 2.92
CA VAL A 51 -1.48 -1.93 4.33
C VAL A 51 -2.65 -1.31 5.07
N ARG A 52 -3.35 -2.14 5.84
CA ARG A 52 -4.32 -1.70 6.83
C ARG A 52 -3.62 -1.53 8.16
N TRP A 53 -3.78 -0.37 8.76
CA TRP A 53 -3.22 -0.01 10.06
C TRP A 53 -4.18 -0.39 11.18
N LYS A 54 -3.64 -0.58 12.40
CA LYS A 54 -4.46 -0.83 13.59
C LYS A 54 -5.38 0.34 13.94
N THR A 55 -5.05 1.56 13.50
CA THR A 55 -5.92 2.73 13.62
C THR A 55 -7.17 2.64 12.73
N GLY A 56 -7.18 1.72 11.77
CA GLY A 56 -8.25 1.57 10.77
C GLY A 56 -7.96 2.28 9.45
N ASP A 57 -6.88 3.05 9.36
CA ASP A 57 -6.45 3.69 8.12
C ASP A 57 -5.88 2.67 7.14
N HIS A 58 -5.81 3.07 5.85
CA HIS A 58 -5.23 2.28 4.77
C HIS A 58 -4.20 3.15 4.02
N SER A 59 -3.03 2.61 3.72
CA SER A 59 -2.03 3.25 2.85
C SER A 59 -1.40 2.26 1.88
N TRP A 60 -0.78 2.78 0.82
CA TRP A 60 -0.04 1.98 -0.16
C TRP A 60 1.45 2.13 0.09
N GLU A 61 2.09 1.03 0.47
CA GLU A 61 3.50 0.98 0.81
C GLU A 61 4.29 0.15 -0.21
N PRO A 62 5.50 0.57 -0.59
CA PRO A 62 6.31 -0.18 -1.53
C PRO A 62 6.88 -1.45 -0.91
N TYR A 63 7.20 -2.45 -1.74
CA TYR A 63 7.77 -3.72 -1.29
C TYR A 63 8.94 -3.55 -0.31
N HIS A 64 9.85 -2.60 -0.55
CA HIS A 64 11.02 -2.40 0.32
C HIS A 64 10.68 -1.92 1.74
N ALA A 65 9.51 -1.28 1.92
CA ALA A 65 8.99 -0.85 3.21
C ALA A 65 8.30 -2.02 3.92
N VAL A 66 7.49 -2.81 3.20
CA VAL A 66 6.72 -3.90 3.80
C VAL A 66 7.48 -5.22 3.93
N ARG A 67 8.60 -5.41 3.24
CA ARG A 67 9.39 -6.67 3.26
C ARG A 67 9.89 -7.08 4.64
N LYS A 68 9.90 -6.15 5.61
CA LYS A 68 10.33 -6.40 6.98
C LYS A 68 9.17 -6.70 7.93
N LEU A 69 7.93 -6.61 7.46
CA LEU A 69 6.73 -6.81 8.28
C LEU A 69 6.35 -8.29 8.29
N ALA A 70 6.06 -8.87 9.46
CA ALA A 70 5.44 -10.19 9.54
C ALA A 70 4.09 -10.25 8.79
N ALA A 71 3.39 -9.12 8.67
CA ALA A 71 2.15 -9.03 7.90
C ALA A 71 2.32 -9.40 6.42
N LEU A 72 3.52 -9.26 5.84
CA LEU A 72 3.80 -9.70 4.49
C LEU A 72 3.88 -11.23 4.39
N GLU A 73 4.52 -11.88 5.36
CA GLU A 73 4.60 -13.34 5.41
C GLU A 73 3.20 -13.96 5.51
N SER A 74 2.37 -13.47 6.44
CA SER A 74 0.98 -13.93 6.58
C SER A 74 0.16 -13.69 5.31
N TYR A 75 0.44 -12.61 4.59
CA TYR A 75 -0.21 -12.31 3.32
C TYR A 75 0.20 -13.30 2.23
N CYS A 76 1.49 -13.56 2.05
CA CYS A 76 1.99 -14.52 1.08
C CYS A 76 1.48 -15.94 1.39
N GLU A 77 1.47 -16.35 2.65
CA GLU A 77 0.93 -17.65 3.08
C GLU A 77 -0.56 -17.78 2.74
N ALA A 78 -1.35 -16.74 3.00
CA ALA A 78 -2.78 -16.74 2.68
C ALA A 78 -3.06 -16.78 1.17
N PHE A 79 -2.18 -16.19 0.35
CA PHE A 79 -2.30 -16.19 -1.11
C PHE A 79 -1.58 -17.36 -1.79
N GLY A 80 -0.83 -18.19 -1.04
CA GLY A 80 -0.12 -19.36 -1.55
C GLY A 80 1.07 -19.02 -2.47
N ILE A 81 1.75 -17.89 -2.22
CA ILE A 81 2.90 -17.39 -3.01
C ILE A 81 4.19 -17.50 -2.20
#